data_AF-A0A091NZC4-F1
#
_entry.id   AF-A0A091NZC4-F1
#
_cell.length_a   1.000
_cell.length_b   1.000
_cell.length_c   1.000
_cell.angle_alpha   90.00
_cell.angle_beta   90.00
_cell.angle_gamma   90.00
#
_symmetry.space_group_name_H-M   'P 1'
#
loop_
_entity.id
_entity.type
_entity.pdbx_description
1 polymer ?
#
loop_
_entity_poly.entity_id
_entity_poly.type
_entity_poly.pdbx_seq_one_letter_code
_entity_poly.pdbx_strand_id
1 'polypeptide(L)' 'LTQPPSVSANVGQTVQITCSGGSGSYGNYYGWYQQKVPGSAPVTVIYLNSNRPSDIPSRF' A
#
# COMPACT_ATOMS: atom_id res chain seq x y z
N LEU A 1 11.21 -6.15 3.24
CA LEU A 1 9.77 -6.20 2.94
C LEU A 1 9.61 -6.95 1.64
N THR A 2 8.69 -7.91 1.59
CA THR A 2 8.42 -8.70 0.39
C THR A 2 6.97 -8.49 -0.03
N GLN A 3 6.76 -8.25 -1.33
CA GLN A 3 5.46 -8.04 -1.95
C GLN A 3 5.37 -8.88 -3.23
N PRO A 4 4.16 -9.27 -3.68
CA PRO A 4 4.01 -9.87 -4.99
C PRO A 4 4.47 -8.89 -6.08
N PRO A 5 5.11 -9.38 -7.16
CA PRO A 5 5.58 -8.52 -8.25
C PRO A 5 4.43 -7.85 -9.01
N SER A 6 3.27 -8.52 -9.07
CA SER A 6 2.05 -7.99 -9.65
C SER A 6 0.83 -8.75 -9.10
N VAL A 7 -0.32 -8.08 -9.10
CA VAL A 7 -1.63 -8.68 -8.82
C VAL A 7 -2.61 -8.12 -9.84
N SER A 8 -3.53 -8.95 -10.33
CA SER A 8 -4.60 -8.54 -11.25
C SER A 8 -5.96 -9.03 -10.75
N ALA A 9 -7.02 -8.29 -11.05
CA ALA A 9 -8.40 -8.67 -10.80
C ALA A 9 -9.32 -8.03 -11.83
N ASN A 10 -10.55 -8.53 -11.94
CA ASN A 10 -11.56 -7.96 -12.82
C ASN A 10 -12.10 -6.63 -12.24
N VAL A 11 -12.64 -5.78 -13.12
CA VAL A 11 -13.30 -4.53 -12.73
C VAL A 11 -14.43 -4.82 -11.75
N GLY A 12 -14.48 -4.07 -10.64
CA GLY A 12 -15.47 -4.24 -9.58
C GLY A 12 -15.08 -5.25 -8.50
N GLN A 13 -13.99 -6.00 -8.67
CA GLN A 13 -13.44 -6.86 -7.62
C GLN A 13 -12.45 -6.11 -6.72
N THR A 14 -12.32 -6.61 -5.49
CA THR A 14 -11.30 -6.14 -4.54
C THR A 14 -9.97 -6.83 -4.84
N VAL A 15 -8.90 -6.05 -4.92
CA VAL A 15 -7.52 -6.55 -5.01
C VAL A 15 -6.90 -6.54 -3.62
N GLN A 16 -6.27 -7.63 -3.23
CA GLN A 16 -5.48 -7.71 -1.99
C GLN A 16 -3.99 -7.78 -2.34
N ILE A 17 -3.22 -6.77 -1.91
CA ILE A 17 -1.76 -6.76 -2.02
C ILE A 17 -1.20 -7.07 -0.64
N THR A 18 -0.34 -8.08 -0.56
CA THR A 18 0.27 -8.50 0.70
C THR A 18 1.69 -7.94 0.81
N CYS A 19 2.06 -7.58 2.04
CA CYS A 19 3.43 -7.21 2.38
C CYS A 19 3.87 -8.02 3.61
N SER A 20 5.01 -8.68 3.54
CA SER A 20 5.64 -9.33 4.69
C SER A 20 6.92 -8.58 5.08
N GLY A 21 7.00 -8.18 6.34
CA GLY A 21 8.16 -7.54 6.96
C GLY A 21 8.80 -8.45 8.02
N GLY A 22 10.04 -8.12 8.41
CA GLY A 22 10.71 -8.83 9.51
C GLY A 22 10.19 -8.38 10.88
N SER A 23 10.40 -9.19 11.91
CA SER A 23 10.17 -8.81 13.30
C SER A 23 11.33 -7.95 13.81
N GLY A 24 11.26 -6.63 13.63
CA GLY A 24 12.15 -5.69 14.30
C GLY A 24 11.75 -5.45 15.75
N SER A 25 12.73 -5.20 16.63
CA SER A 25 12.51 -4.94 18.07
C SER A 25 11.83 -3.60 18.39
N TYR A 26 11.61 -2.76 17.38
CA TYR A 26 10.98 -1.45 17.48
C TYR A 26 9.77 -1.45 16.56
N GLY A 27 8.62 -0.95 17.05
CA GLY A 27 7.31 -1.07 16.41
C GLY A 27 7.33 -1.08 14.88
N ASN A 28 6.76 -2.14 14.30
CA ASN A 28 6.73 -2.32 12.86
C ASN A 28 5.66 -1.41 12.26
N TYR A 29 6.07 -0.23 11.75
CA TYR A 29 5.22 0.68 11.01
C TYR A 29 5.47 0.51 9.51
N TYR A 30 4.40 0.23 8.78
CA TYR A 30 4.42 0.07 7.34
C TYR A 30 3.56 1.15 6.67
N GLY A 31 3.93 1.48 5.42
CA GLY A 31 3.20 2.42 4.59
C GLY A 31 3.00 1.86 3.19
N TRP A 32 1.89 2.23 2.57
CA TRP A 32 1.52 1.89 1.20
C TRP A 32 1.55 3.15 0.34
N TYR A 33 2.18 3.08 -0.82
CA TYR A 33 2.33 4.20 -1.74
C TYR A 33 1.89 3.80 -3.15
N GLN A 34 1.22 4.71 -3.84
CA GLN A 34 0.77 4.53 -5.22
C GLN A 34 1.54 5.49 -6.14
N GLN A 35 2.19 4.93 -7.16
CA GLN A 35 2.72 5.70 -8.28
C GLN A 35 1.80 5.48 -9.49
N LYS A 36 1.07 6.52 -9.89
CA LYS A 36 0.09 6.43 -11.00
C LYS A 36 0.76 6.52 -12.37
N VAL A 37 1.80 7.34 -12.47
CA VAL A 37 2.54 7.56 -13.71
C VAL A 37 4.00 7.18 -13.48
N PRO A 38 4.61 6.33 -14.32
CA PRO A 38 6.04 6.03 -14.22
C PRO A 38 6.87 7.31 -14.17
N GLY A 39 7.76 7.43 -13.18
CA GLY A 39 8.59 8.62 -12.98
C GLY A 39 7.94 9.76 -12.18
N SER A 40 6.65 9.67 -11.83
CA SER A 40 6.01 10.63 -10.92
C SER A 40 6.33 10.34 -9.45
N ALA A 41 6.14 11.33 -8.57
CA ALA A 41 6.26 11.13 -7.14
C ALA A 41 5.17 10.16 -6.63
N PRO A 42 5.51 9.19 -5.76
CA PRO A 42 4.51 8.34 -5.13
C PRO A 42 3.57 9.13 -4.21
N VAL A 43 2.32 8.69 -4.12
CA VAL A 43 1.31 9.23 -3.20
C VAL A 43 1.09 8.23 -2.08
N THR A 44 1.13 8.68 -0.83
CA THR A 44 0.83 7.84 0.34
C THR A 44 -0.66 7.46 0.36
N VAL A 45 -0.94 6.16 0.48
CA VAL A 45 -2.30 5.61 0.57
C VAL A 45 -2.62 5.20 2.01
N ILE A 46 -1.67 4.55 2.68
CA ILE A 46 -1.78 4.12 4.08
C ILE A 46 -0.44 4.42 4.77
N TYR A 47 -0.47 4.88 6.01
CA TYR A 47 0.69 5.12 6.86
C TYR A 47 0.46 4.58 8.27
N LEU A 48 1.53 4.37 9.04
CA LEU A 48 1.45 3.80 10.40
C LEU A 48 0.54 2.56 10.47
N ASN A 49 0.69 1.64 9.51
CA ASN A 49 -0.07 0.39 9.34
C ASN A 49 -1.51 0.54 8.86
N SER A 50 -2.31 1.44 9.42
CA SER A 50 -3.74 1.53 9.13
C SER A 50 -4.28 2.95 8.94
N ASN A 51 -3.49 3.98 9.24
CA ASN A 51 -3.92 5.37 9.09
C ASN A 51 -3.97 5.76 7.61
N ARG A 52 -4.92 6.64 7.25
CA ARG A 52 -5.13 7.10 5.87
C ARG A 52 -5.10 8.62 5.79
N PRO A 53 -4.41 9.20 4.79
CA PRO A 53 -4.54 10.63 4.53
C PRO A 53 -5.98 11.00 4.13
N SER A 54 -6.41 12.22 4.44
CA SER A 54 -7.80 12.67 4.22
C SER A 54 -8.19 12.82 2.75
N ASP A 55 -7.21 12.97 1.87
CA ASP A 55 -7.36 13.14 0.42
C ASP A 55 -7.36 11.81 -0.35
N ILE A 56 -7.23 10.68 0.34
CA ILE A 56 -7.26 9.35 -0.26
C ILE A 56 -8.69 8.79 -0.28
N PRO A 57 -9.19 8.32 -1.44
CA PRO A 57 -10.52 7.73 -1.53
C PRO A 57 -10.73 6.53 -0.59
N SER A 58 -11.91 6.43 0.00
CA SER A 58 -12.29 5.35 0.94
C SER A 58 -12.27 3.94 0.35
N ARG A 59 -12.25 3.82 -1.00
CA ARG A 59 -12.21 2.54 -1.72
C ARG A 59 -10.85 1.82 -1.65
N PHE A 60 -9.81 2.51 -1.18
CA PHE A 60 -8.51 1.90 -0.88
C PHE A 60 -8.51 1.27 0.52
#